data_AF-A0A7X6XLE7-F1
#
_entry.id   AF-A0A7X6XLE7-F1
#
_cell.length_a   1.000
_cell.length_b   1.000
_cell.length_c   1.000
_cell.angle_alpha   90.00
_cell.angle_beta   90.00
_cell.angle_gamma   90.00
#
_symmetry.space_group_name_H-M   'P 1'
#
loop_
_entity.id
_entity.type
_entity.pdbx_description
1 polymer ?
#
loop_
_entity_poly.entity_id
_entity_poly.type
_entity_poly.pdbx_seq_one_letter_code
_entity_poly.pdbx_strand_id
1 'polypeptide(L)'
;MRELIDERTAHLLMNALALGLPVAGGVVGTLVGAARGRVAASTHAGLGIGALGIVNWLLWRLYNAITNHYGLDTVKNLLVNLAVFVGIGALAGVVVGLRLRAAAGTREPAAETRET
;
A
#
# COMPACT_ATOMS: atom_id res chain seq x y z
N MET A 1 -20.44 -24.29 -13.66
CA MET A 1 -19.73 -23.34 -14.54
C MET A 1 -18.25 -23.66 -14.46
N ARG A 2 -17.49 -23.65 -15.57
CA ARG A 2 -16.01 -23.73 -15.47
C ARG A 2 -15.54 -22.37 -14.97
N GLU A 3 -15.21 -22.27 -13.69
CA GLU A 3 -14.52 -21.09 -13.16
C GLU A 3 -13.17 -20.97 -13.88
N LEU A 4 -12.93 -19.84 -14.54
CA LEU A 4 -11.66 -19.56 -15.22
C LEU A 4 -10.49 -19.50 -14.24
N ILE A 5 -10.75 -19.27 -12.95
CA ILE A 5 -9.81 -19.33 -11.84
C ILE A 5 -10.57 -19.83 -10.61
N ASP A 6 -10.11 -20.94 -10.03
CA ASP A 6 -10.60 -21.50 -8.76
C ASP A 6 -10.36 -20.50 -7.62
N GLU A 7 -11.31 -20.37 -6.68
CA GLU A 7 -11.19 -19.50 -5.50
C GLU A 7 -9.89 -19.78 -4.73
N ARG A 8 -9.49 -21.06 -4.68
CA ARG A 8 -8.22 -21.48 -4.10
C ARG A 8 -7.01 -20.84 -4.79
N THR A 9 -7.06 -20.71 -6.11
CA THR A 9 -5.98 -20.08 -6.90
C THR A 9 -5.91 -18.58 -6.60
N ALA A 10 -7.05 -17.90 -6.48
CA ALA A 10 -7.08 -16.49 -6.08
C ALA A 10 -6.50 -16.28 -4.68
N HIS A 11 -6.84 -17.14 -3.72
CA HIS A 11 -6.26 -17.11 -2.38
C HIS A 11 -4.75 -17.34 -2.37
N LEU A 12 -4.27 -18.31 -3.15
CA LEU A 12 -2.83 -18.58 -3.28
C LEU A 12 -2.09 -17.39 -3.89
N LEU A 13 -2.64 -16.75 -4.91
CA LEU A 13 -2.06 -15.55 -5.51
C LEU A 13 -2.01 -14.40 -4.50
N MET A 14 -3.08 -14.15 -3.75
CA MET A 14 -3.09 -13.09 -2.75
C MET A 14 -2.09 -13.37 -1.62
N ASN A 15 -1.96 -14.62 -1.17
CA ASN A 15 -0.94 -14.99 -0.19
C ASN A 15 0.48 -14.80 -0.75
N ALA A 16 0.70 -15.19 -2.01
CA ALA A 16 1.97 -15.01 -2.69
C ALA A 16 2.33 -13.53 -2.84
N LEU A 17 1.36 -12.65 -3.13
CA LEU A 17 1.58 -11.20 -3.16
C LEU A 17 1.85 -10.64 -1.75
N ALA A 18 1.12 -11.11 -0.74
CA ALA A 18 1.29 -10.68 0.65
C ALA A 18 2.71 -10.92 1.17
N LEU A 19 3.31 -12.05 0.80
CA LEU A 19 4.66 -12.42 1.24
C LEU A 19 5.73 -11.98 0.23
N GLY A 20 5.44 -12.15 -1.06
CA GLY A 20 6.37 -11.91 -2.16
C GLY A 20 6.68 -10.43 -2.36
N LEU A 21 5.72 -9.53 -2.22
CA LEU A 21 5.96 -8.09 -2.40
C LEU A 21 6.85 -7.50 -1.29
N PRO A 22 6.67 -7.79 0.01
CA PRO A 22 7.60 -7.36 1.05
C PRO A 22 9.02 -7.90 0.84
N VAL A 23 9.15 -9.18 0.50
CA VAL A 23 10.46 -9.81 0.26
C VAL A 23 11.13 -9.19 -0.96
N ALA A 24 10.44 -9.10 -2.09
CA ALA A 24 10.94 -8.50 -3.31
C ALA A 24 11.28 -7.01 -3.11
N GLY A 25 10.42 -6.26 -2.41
CA GLY A 25 10.64 -4.86 -2.06
C GLY A 25 11.89 -4.67 -1.19
N GLY A 26 12.09 -5.52 -0.18
CA GLY A 26 13.28 -5.51 0.66
C GLY A 26 14.56 -5.84 -0.13
N VAL A 27 14.51 -6.87 -0.99
CA VAL A 27 15.64 -7.26 -1.84
C VAL A 27 16.00 -6.15 -2.82
N VAL A 28 15.03 -5.65 -3.60
CA VAL A 28 15.25 -4.58 -4.58
C VAL A 28 15.71 -3.30 -3.88
N GLY A 29 15.10 -2.93 -2.76
CA GLY A 29 15.49 -1.76 -1.96
C GLY A 29 16.93 -1.86 -1.45
N THR A 30 17.35 -3.04 -1.03
CA THR A 30 18.73 -3.31 -0.58
C THR A 30 19.73 -3.23 -1.74
N LEU A 31 19.42 -3.84 -2.89
CA LEU A 31 20.26 -3.82 -4.08
C LEU A 31 20.46 -2.39 -4.61
N VAL A 32 19.36 -1.63 -4.74
CA VAL A 32 19.40 -0.23 -5.16
C VAL A 32 20.13 0.64 -4.12
N GLY A 33 19.92 0.37 -2.83
CA GLY A 33 20.59 1.05 -1.74
C GLY A 33 22.09 0.81 -1.72
N ALA A 34 22.53 -0.43 -2.01
CA ALA A 34 23.94 -0.79 -2.12
C ALA A 34 24.61 -0.08 -3.29
N ALA A 35 23.94 -0.01 -4.44
CA ALA A 35 24.44 0.72 -5.61
C ALA A 35 24.55 2.25 -5.38
N ARG A 36 23.79 2.81 -4.43
CA ARG A 36 23.74 4.26 -4.13
C ARG A 36 24.41 4.64 -2.81
N GLY A 37 25.03 3.70 -2.11
CA GLY A 37 25.64 3.93 -0.79
C GLY A 37 24.67 4.31 0.33
N ARG A 38 23.37 4.00 0.18
CA ARG A 38 22.28 4.34 1.14
C ARG A 38 21.39 3.14 1.44
N VAL A 39 22.01 2.01 1.80
CA VAL A 39 21.34 0.71 2.01
C VAL A 39 20.14 0.83 2.96
N ALA A 40 20.33 1.34 4.18
CA ALA A 40 19.26 1.37 5.18
C ALA A 40 18.02 2.17 4.73
N ALA A 41 18.21 3.36 4.16
CA ALA A 41 17.10 4.20 3.70
C ALA A 41 16.35 3.58 2.51
N SER A 42 17.07 2.97 1.55
CA SER A 42 16.47 2.33 0.38
C SER A 42 15.81 0.99 0.72
N THR A 43 16.34 0.22 1.67
CA THR A 43 15.70 -0.99 2.19
C THR A 43 14.40 -0.66 2.92
N HIS A 44 14.37 0.38 3.76
CA HIS A 44 13.13 0.81 4.43
C HIS A 44 12.07 1.30 3.43
N ALA A 45 12.48 2.06 2.40
CA ALA A 45 11.57 2.48 1.34
C ALA A 45 11.03 1.27 0.55
N GLY A 46 11.90 0.31 0.21
CA GLY A 46 11.53 -0.92 -0.49
C GLY A 46 10.59 -1.81 0.33
N LEU A 47 10.83 -1.97 1.62
CA LEU A 47 9.92 -2.67 2.54
C LEU A 47 8.60 -1.93 2.70
N GLY A 48 8.61 -0.60 2.77
CA GLY A 48 7.40 0.21 2.84
C GLY A 48 6.51 0.05 1.61
N ILE A 49 7.10 0.02 0.41
CA ILE A 49 6.38 -0.27 -0.83
C ILE A 49 5.93 -1.74 -0.86
N GLY A 50 6.79 -2.67 -0.47
CA GLY A 50 6.47 -4.09 -0.43
C GLY A 50 5.34 -4.44 0.54
N ALA A 51 5.22 -3.72 1.65
CA ALA A 51 4.12 -3.86 2.62
C ALA A 51 2.74 -3.59 2.01
N LEU A 52 2.65 -2.90 0.87
CA LEU A 52 1.40 -2.76 0.11
C LEU A 52 0.83 -4.12 -0.31
N GLY A 53 1.66 -5.16 -0.47
CA GLY A 53 1.17 -6.52 -0.70
C GLY A 53 0.37 -7.07 0.48
N ILE A 54 0.81 -6.83 1.71
CA ILE A 54 0.10 -7.23 2.93
C ILE A 54 -1.20 -6.43 3.06
N VAL A 55 -1.14 -5.13 2.79
CA VAL A 55 -2.34 -4.27 2.79
C VAL A 55 -3.35 -4.79 1.77
N ASN A 56 -2.93 -5.07 0.54
CA ASN A 56 -3.81 -5.62 -0.50
C ASN A 56 -4.46 -6.94 -0.07
N TRP A 57 -3.70 -7.84 0.58
CA TRP A 57 -4.24 -9.08 1.12
C TRP A 57 -5.29 -8.88 2.21
N LEU A 58 -5.10 -7.90 3.10
CA LEU A 58 -6.11 -7.53 4.10
C LEU A 58 -7.39 -7.02 3.43
N LEU A 59 -7.26 -6.15 2.41
CA LEU A 59 -8.42 -5.63 1.67
C LEU A 59 -9.16 -6.75 0.94
N TRP A 60 -8.44 -7.71 0.35
CA TRP A 60 -9.02 -8.91 -0.26
C TRP A 60 -9.85 -9.71 0.75
N ARG A 61 -9.30 -9.96 1.94
CA ARG A 61 -9.99 -10.71 3.00
C ARG A 61 -11.22 -9.97 3.52
N LEU A 62 -11.14 -8.65 3.63
CA LEU A 62 -12.26 -7.80 4.02
C LEU A 62 -13.37 -7.82 2.97
N TYR A 63 -13.02 -7.65 1.70
CA TYR A 63 -13.96 -7.75 0.57
C TYR A 63 -14.70 -9.09 0.56
N ASN A 64 -13.97 -10.21 0.72
CA ASN A 64 -14.59 -11.53 0.75
C ASN A 64 -15.46 -11.72 2.00
N ALA A 65 -15.06 -11.20 3.16
CA ALA A 65 -15.89 -11.27 4.37
C ALA A 65 -17.23 -10.53 4.20
N ILE A 66 -17.21 -9.34 3.56
CA ILE A 66 -18.42 -8.57 3.27
C ILE A 66 -19.27 -9.30 2.22
N THR A 67 -18.64 -9.77 1.15
CA THR A 67 -19.30 -10.49 0.06
C THR A 67 -19.96 -11.79 0.54
N ASN A 68 -19.31 -12.53 1.43
CA ASN A 68 -19.87 -13.75 2.03
C ASN A 68 -21.05 -13.47 2.96
N HIS A 69 -21.14 -12.27 3.53
CA HIS A 69 -22.25 -11.89 4.42
C HIS A 69 -23.47 -11.35 3.66
N TYR A 70 -23.25 -10.49 2.66
CA TYR A 70 -24.32 -9.81 1.92
C TYR A 70 -24.72 -10.47 0.59
N GLY A 71 -23.92 -11.43 0.11
CA GLY A 71 -24.06 -12.00 -1.22
C GLY A 71 -23.47 -11.11 -2.30
N LEU A 72 -22.94 -11.73 -3.36
CA LEU A 72 -22.20 -11.05 -4.43
C LEU A 72 -23.11 -10.14 -5.27
N ASP A 73 -24.38 -10.51 -5.43
CA ASP A 73 -25.34 -9.84 -6.31
C ASP A 73 -26.15 -8.73 -5.63
N THR A 74 -25.85 -8.42 -4.36
CA THR A 74 -26.60 -7.43 -3.59
C THR A 74 -26.01 -6.03 -3.77
N VAL A 75 -26.83 -5.05 -4.16
CA VAL A 75 -26.43 -3.62 -4.25
C VAL A 75 -25.82 -3.11 -2.93
N LYS A 76 -26.31 -3.60 -1.79
CA LYS A 76 -25.74 -3.31 -0.45
C LYS A 76 -24.28 -3.74 -0.34
N ASN A 77 -23.90 -4.91 -0.87
CA ASN A 77 -22.51 -5.38 -0.85
C ASN A 77 -21.60 -4.38 -1.59
N LEU A 78 -22.03 -3.94 -2.77
CA LEU A 78 -21.31 -2.97 -3.58
C LEU A 78 -21.14 -1.64 -2.83
N LEU A 79 -22.22 -1.11 -2.23
CA LEU A 79 -22.18 0.16 -1.50
C LEU A 79 -21.29 0.09 -0.26
N VAL A 80 -21.32 -1.02 0.49
CA VAL A 80 -20.47 -1.21 1.67
C VAL A 80 -19.00 -1.29 1.27
N ASN A 81 -18.66 -2.09 0.26
CA ASN A 81 -17.30 -2.16 -0.25
C ASN A 81 -16.83 -0.78 -0.74
N LEU A 82 -17.64 -0.09 -1.54
CA LEU A 82 -17.33 1.26 -2.01
C LEU A 82 -17.06 2.21 -0.84
N ALA A 83 -17.91 2.24 0.18
CA ALA A 83 -17.73 3.08 1.35
C ALA A 83 -16.43 2.77 2.10
N VAL A 84 -16.09 1.49 2.27
CA VAL A 84 -14.86 1.04 2.91
C VAL A 84 -13.64 1.48 2.09
N PHE A 85 -13.61 1.22 0.78
CA PHE A 85 -12.49 1.59 -0.08
C PHE A 85 -12.30 3.11 -0.16
N VAL A 86 -13.39 3.89 -0.27
CA VAL A 86 -13.34 5.35 -0.24
C VAL A 86 -12.83 5.85 1.11
N GLY A 87 -13.32 5.29 2.22
CA GLY A 87 -12.89 5.67 3.57
C GLY A 87 -11.39 5.40 3.80
N ILE A 88 -10.91 4.21 3.43
CA ILE A 88 -9.50 3.84 3.53
C ILE A 88 -8.64 4.72 2.62
N GLY A 89 -9.06 4.92 1.37
CA GLY A 89 -8.35 5.74 0.38
C GLY A 89 -8.24 7.21 0.80
N ALA A 90 -9.33 7.79 1.30
CA ALA A 90 -9.34 9.15 1.83
C ALA A 90 -8.44 9.28 3.05
N LEU A 91 -8.51 8.35 4.01
CA LEU A 91 -7.65 8.36 5.19
C LEU A 91 -6.18 8.26 4.80
N ALA A 92 -5.81 7.32 3.92
CA ALA A 92 -4.45 7.17 3.44
C ALA A 92 -3.97 8.44 2.71
N GLY A 93 -4.80 9.04 1.86
CA GLY A 93 -4.52 10.29 1.17
C GLY A 93 -4.29 11.46 2.13
N VAL A 94 -5.11 11.59 3.17
CA VAL A 94 -4.93 12.62 4.21
C VAL A 94 -3.63 12.40 4.97
N VAL A 95 -3.33 11.17 5.41
CA VAL A 95 -2.09 10.87 6.13
C VAL A 95 -0.87 11.19 5.27
N VAL A 96 -0.85 10.73 4.02
CA VAL A 96 0.26 11.03 3.08
C VAL A 96 0.36 12.53 2.82
N GLY A 97 -0.76 13.21 2.58
CA GLY A 97 -0.81 14.66 2.35
C GLY A 97 -0.24 15.45 3.53
N LEU A 98 -0.62 15.09 4.77
CA LEU A 98 -0.08 15.72 5.98
C LEU A 98 1.42 15.46 6.13
N ARG A 99 1.89 14.24 5.86
CA ARG A 99 3.31 13.88 5.93
C ARG A 99 4.15 14.62 4.90
N LEU A 100 3.67 14.76 3.67
CA LEU A 100 4.35 15.51 2.61
C LEU A 100 4.42 17.00 2.93
N ARG A 101 3.34 17.59 3.48
CA ARG A 101 3.32 19.00 3.91
C ARG A 101 4.28 19.24 5.08
N ALA A 102 4.30 18.35 6.07
CA ALA A 102 5.24 18.45 7.19
C ALA A 102 6.72 18.35 6.74
N ALA A 103 7.02 17.53 5.73
CA ALA A 103 8.36 17.41 5.15
C ALA A 103 8.75 18.60 4.26
N ALA A 104 7.78 19.34 3.71
CA ALA A 104 8.03 20.55 2.93
C ALA A 104 8.29 21.77 3.82
N GLY A 105 7.59 21.88 4.97
CA GLY A 105 7.75 23.00 5.91
C GLY A 105 9.09 23.06 6.64
N THR A 106 9.85 21.96 6.69
CA THR A 106 11.20 21.92 7.29
C THR A 106 12.32 22.32 6.32
N ARG A 107 11.99 22.61 5.05
CA ARG A 107 12.94 23.05 4.01
C ARG A 107 12.83 24.55 3.72
N GLU A 108 12.62 25.37 4.75
CA GLU A 108 12.70 26.82 4.58
C GLU A 108 14.18 27.23 4.37
N PRO A 109 14.50 28.00 3.31
CA PRO A 109 15.86 28.30 2.93
C PRO A 109 16.49 29.26 3.95
N ALA A 110 17.63 28.86 4.49
CA ALA A 110 18.63 29.78 5.02
C ALA A 110 19.17 30.63 3.86
N ALA A 111 18.38 31.58 3.40
CA ALA A 111 18.79 32.59 2.45
C ALA A 111 18.83 33.93 3.18
N GLU A 112 20.00 34.55 3.11
CA GLU A 112 20.16 35.99 3.10
C GLU A 112 20.19 36.69 4.47
N THR A 113 21.16 36.32 5.31
CA THR A 113 21.81 37.36 6.14
C THR A 113 22.62 38.23 5.17
N ARG A 114 21.94 39.27 4.70
CA ARG A 114 22.44 40.33 3.82
C ARG A 114 23.79 40.86 4.30
N GLU A 115 24.77 40.86 3.39
CA GLU A 115 25.83 41.85 3.40
C GLU A 115 25.23 43.18 2.91
N THR A 116 25.11 44.15 3.81
CA THR A 116 25.10 45.59 3.50
C THR A 116 25.81 46.33 4.60
#